data_AF-A0A4U3L6Y4-F1
#
_entry.id   AF-A0A4U3L6Y4-F1
#
_cell.length_a   1.000
_cell.length_b   1.000
_cell.length_c   1.000
_cell.angle_alpha   90.00
_cell.angle_beta   90.00
_cell.angle_gamma   90.00
#
_symmetry.space_group_name_H-M   'P 1'
#
loop_
_entity.id
_entity.type
_entity.pdbx_description
1 polymer ?
#
loop_
_entity_poly.entity_id
_entity_poly.type
_entity_poly.pdbx_seq_one_letter_code
_entity_poly.pdbx_strand_id
1 'polypeptide(L)'
;MKKILLIICLLIVRMAAIACPACEKQQPKILSGITHGAGPDSNWDYVIVWAMVLIVLVTLFYAIKMLVKPGESNCNHIKRTVLN
;
A
#
# COMPACT_ATOMS: atom_id res chain seq x y z
N MET A 1 25.79 -11.58 -5.70
CA MET A 1 25.89 -11.65 -4.22
C MET A 1 25.04 -10.59 -3.51
N LYS A 2 25.19 -9.29 -3.78
CA LYS A 2 24.39 -8.22 -3.10
C LYS A 2 22.85 -8.39 -3.25
N LYS A 3 22.36 -8.78 -4.43
CA LYS A 3 20.92 -9.06 -4.67
C LYS A 3 20.41 -10.26 -3.88
N ILE A 4 21.22 -11.32 -3.77
CA ILE A 4 20.88 -12.52 -3.00
C ILE A 4 20.81 -12.19 -1.51
N LEU A 5 21.76 -11.41 -1.01
CA LEU A 5 21.76 -10.93 0.38
C LEU A 5 20.50 -10.08 0.69
N LEU A 6 20.10 -9.19 -0.23
CA LEU A 6 18.88 -8.41 -0.09
C LEU A 6 17.62 -9.28 -0.08
N ILE A 7 17.54 -10.28 -0.96
CA ILE A 7 16.41 -11.23 -0.99
C ILE A 7 16.34 -12.02 0.32
N ILE A 8 17.47 -12.50 0.83
CA ILE A 8 17.54 -13.22 2.11
C ILE A 8 17.11 -12.31 3.26
N CYS A 9 17.57 -11.06 3.30
CA CYS A 9 17.16 -10.08 4.30
C CYS A 9 15.64 -9.83 4.27
N LEU A 10 15.07 -9.65 3.07
CA LEU A 10 13.62 -9.48 2.89
C LEU A 10 12.81 -10.71 3.35
N LEU A 11 13.33 -11.92 3.13
CA LEU A 11 12.70 -13.16 3.57
C LEU A 11 12.76 -13.33 5.11
N ILE A 12 13.84 -12.88 5.76
CA ILE A 12 13.94 -12.92 7.22
C ILE A 12 12.97 -11.92 7.86
N VAL A 13 12.83 -10.71 7.30
CA VAL A 13 11.87 -9.71 7.79
C VAL A 13 10.43 -10.21 7.66
N ARG A 14 10.11 -11.00 6.62
CA ARG A 14 8.79 -11.64 6.48
C ARG A 14 8.45 -12.58 7.63
N MET A 15 9.42 -13.28 8.21
CA MET A 15 9.17 -14.19 9.33
C MET A 15 8.70 -13.46 10.59
N ALA A 16 9.18 -12.22 10.81
CA ALA A 16 8.72 -11.37 11.91
C ALA A 16 7.31 -10.77 11.68
N ALA A 17 6.78 -10.87 10.45
CA ALA A 17 5.45 -10.37 10.08
C ALA A 17 4.35 -11.44 10.16
N ILE A 18 4.67 -12.66 10.59
CA ILE A 18 3.68 -13.73 10.80
C ILE A 18 2.92 -13.44 12.10
N ALA A 19 1.60 -13.35 12.01
CA ALA A 19 0.76 -13.13 13.19
C ALA A 19 0.85 -14.31 14.16
N CYS A 20 0.93 -14.03 15.46
CA CYS A 20 0.75 -15.08 16.47
C CYS A 20 -0.74 -15.49 16.54
N PRO A 21 -1.06 -16.67 17.10
CA PRO A 21 -2.44 -17.16 17.17
C PRO A 21 -3.42 -16.21 17.88
N ALA A 22 -2.93 -15.39 18.80
CA ALA A 22 -3.74 -14.37 19.47
C ALA A 22 -4.09 -13.21 18.52
N CYS A 23 -3.12 -12.71 17.76
CA CYS A 23 -3.33 -11.64 16.77
C CYS A 23 -4.22 -12.12 15.61
N GLU A 24 -4.07 -13.38 15.17
CA GLU A 24 -4.88 -13.94 14.09
C GLU A 24 -6.37 -14.00 14.44
N LYS A 25 -6.72 -14.32 15.70
CA LYS A 25 -8.11 -14.31 16.18
C LYS A 25 -8.74 -12.92 16.25
N GLN A 26 -7.91 -11.88 16.37
CA GLN A 26 -8.38 -10.49 16.40
C GLN A 26 -8.53 -9.87 15.01
N GLN A 27 -8.03 -10.54 13.97
CA GLN A 27 -8.16 -10.06 12.60
C GLN A 27 -9.63 -10.07 12.15
N PRO A 28 -10.02 -9.13 11.28
CA PRO A 28 -11.36 -9.11 10.71
C PRO A 28 -11.61 -10.40 9.90
N LYS A 29 -12.78 -11.02 10.09
CA LYS A 29 -13.13 -12.33 9.48
C LYS A 29 -12.95 -12.38 7.96
N ILE A 30 -13.14 -11.26 7.27
CA ILE A 30 -13.07 -11.19 5.80
C ILE A 30 -11.62 -11.10 5.31
N LEU A 31 -10.71 -10.54 6.12
CA LEU A 31 -9.33 -10.27 5.73
C LEU A 31 -8.29 -10.93 6.66
N SER A 32 -8.73 -11.95 7.41
CA SER A 32 -7.85 -12.75 8.28
C SER A 32 -6.77 -13.44 7.45
N GLY A 33 -5.53 -13.38 7.91
CA GLY A 33 -4.33 -13.82 7.20
C GLY A 33 -3.74 -12.79 6.22
N ILE A 34 -4.45 -11.70 5.92
CA ILE A 34 -3.98 -10.62 5.01
C ILE A 34 -3.67 -9.36 5.81
N THR A 35 -4.56 -8.94 6.70
CA THR A 35 -4.41 -7.69 7.47
C THR A 35 -3.74 -7.93 8.82
N HIS A 36 -2.86 -7.03 9.24
CA HIS A 36 -2.28 -7.09 10.58
C HIS A 36 -3.17 -6.30 11.57
N GLY A 37 -3.36 -6.82 12.77
CA GLY A 37 -4.09 -6.14 13.83
C GLY A 37 -5.60 -6.32 13.81
N ALA A 38 -6.27 -5.64 14.75
CA ALA A 38 -7.70 -5.70 14.91
C ALA A 38 -8.43 -5.04 13.73
N GLY A 39 -9.55 -5.64 13.33
CA GLY A 39 -10.46 -5.04 12.36
C GLY A 39 -11.21 -3.84 12.93
N PRO A 40 -11.96 -3.12 12.08
CA PRO A 40 -12.85 -2.07 12.55
C PRO A 40 -13.87 -2.60 13.57
N ASP A 41 -14.12 -1.85 14.63
CA ASP A 41 -14.96 -2.25 15.77
C ASP A 41 -16.46 -2.26 15.40
N SER A 42 -16.87 -1.37 14.51
CA SER A 42 -18.27 -1.21 14.10
C SER A 42 -18.47 -1.25 12.57
N ASN A 43 -19.70 -1.54 12.14
CA ASN A 43 -20.07 -1.50 10.71
C ASN A 43 -19.89 -0.10 10.09
N TRP A 44 -20.00 0.96 10.89
CA TRP A 44 -19.78 2.33 10.43
C TRP A 44 -18.31 2.59 10.09
N ASP A 45 -17.40 1.98 10.83
CA ASP A 45 -15.97 2.10 10.56
C ASP A 45 -15.61 1.49 9.20
N TYR A 46 -16.28 0.40 8.80
CA TYR A 46 -16.13 -0.16 7.45
C TYR A 46 -16.56 0.82 6.35
N VAL A 47 -17.59 1.65 6.58
CA VAL A 47 -18.00 2.68 5.61
C VAL A 47 -16.89 3.70 5.41
N ILE A 48 -16.26 4.15 6.51
CA ILE A 48 -15.14 5.09 6.47
C ILE A 48 -13.95 4.46 5.74
N VAL A 49 -13.61 3.20 6.05
CA VAL A 49 -12.54 2.46 5.38
C VAL A 49 -12.79 2.40 3.87
N TRP A 50 -14.00 2.06 3.43
CA TRP A 50 -14.33 1.99 2.00
C TRP A 50 -14.30 3.36 1.31
N ALA A 51 -14.76 4.42 1.99
CA ALA A 51 -14.64 5.77 1.48
C ALA A 51 -13.16 6.17 1.28
N MET A 52 -12.30 5.84 2.24
CA MET A 52 -10.85 6.07 2.13
C MET A 52 -10.21 5.28 1.00
N VAL A 53 -10.57 4.00 0.84
CA VAL A 53 -10.10 3.17 -0.30
C VAL A 53 -10.46 3.85 -1.63
N LEU A 54 -11.69 4.33 -1.79
CA LEU A 54 -12.11 5.03 -2.99
C LEU A 54 -11.28 6.30 -3.24
N ILE A 55 -11.10 7.15 -2.22
CA ILE A 55 -10.30 8.38 -2.32
C ILE A 55 -8.84 8.05 -2.71
N VAL A 56 -8.24 7.04 -2.09
CA VAL A 56 -6.86 6.62 -2.39
C VAL A 56 -6.75 6.11 -3.83
N LEU A 57 -7.70 5.31 -4.31
CA LEU A 57 -7.69 4.83 -5.70
C LEU A 57 -7.80 5.98 -6.70
N VAL A 58 -8.67 6.95 -6.43
CA VAL A 58 -8.82 8.15 -7.29
C VAL A 58 -7.54 8.98 -7.29
N THR A 59 -6.97 9.26 -6.12
CA THR A 59 -5.73 10.05 -6.01
C THR A 59 -4.54 9.33 -6.63
N LEU A 60 -4.41 8.01 -6.43
CA LEU A 60 -3.41 7.17 -7.07
C LEU A 60 -3.55 7.17 -8.60
N PHE A 61 -4.77 7.03 -9.10
CA PHE A 61 -5.04 7.11 -10.54
C PHE A 61 -4.54 8.44 -11.12
N TYR A 62 -4.88 9.57 -10.49
CA TYR A 62 -4.42 10.88 -10.95
C TYR A 62 -2.92 11.06 -10.80
N ALA A 63 -2.32 10.57 -9.72
CA ALA A 63 -0.87 10.61 -9.52
C ALA A 63 -0.15 9.86 -10.67
N ILE A 64 -0.57 8.63 -10.97
CA ILE A 64 -0.02 7.84 -12.08
C ILE A 64 -0.27 8.54 -13.41
N LYS A 65 -1.51 9.00 -13.68
CA LYS A 65 -1.87 9.71 -14.92
C LYS A 65 -0.95 10.93 -15.14
N MET A 66 -0.73 11.73 -14.09
CA MET A 66 0.11 12.91 -14.16
C MET A 66 1.59 12.56 -14.32
N LEU A 67 2.07 11.45 -13.74
CA LEU A 67 3.44 10.98 -13.92
C LEU A 67 3.68 10.47 -15.35
N VAL A 68 2.78 9.64 -15.89
CA VAL A 68 2.94 8.98 -17.21
C VAL A 68 2.68 9.95 -18.36
N LYS A 69 1.58 10.71 -18.29
CA LYS A 69 1.19 11.66 -19.35
C LYS A 69 0.81 13.00 -18.72
N PRO A 70 1.80 13.80 -18.31
CA PRO A 70 1.53 15.17 -17.91
C PRO A 70 0.93 15.90 -19.11
N GLY A 71 -0.21 16.56 -18.93
CA GLY A 71 -0.79 17.46 -19.92
C GLY A 71 -0.01 18.77 -20.09
N GLU A 72 1.25 18.78 -19.64
CA GLU A 72 2.13 19.94 -19.60
C GLU A 72 3.05 19.92 -20.82
N SER A 73 2.99 20.97 -21.63
CA SER A 73 3.81 21.12 -22.84
C SER A 73 5.12 21.87 -22.60
N ASN A 74 5.33 22.42 -21.41
CA ASN A 74 6.53 23.20 -21.11
C ASN A 74 7.80 22.33 -21.04
N CYS A 75 8.80 22.70 -21.85
CA CYS A 75 10.09 22.00 -21.94
C CYS A 75 10.93 22.07 -20.65
N ASN A 76 10.72 23.09 -19.80
CA ASN A 76 11.50 23.31 -18.56
C ASN A 76 10.82 22.73 -17.31
N HIS A 77 9.85 21.82 -17.48
CA HIS A 77 9.11 21.28 -16.36
C HIS A 77 9.95 20.29 -15.52
N ILE A 78 9.94 20.45 -14.19
CA ILE A 78 10.75 19.69 -13.21
C ILE A 78 10.71 18.15 -13.38
N LYS A 79 9.60 17.61 -13.92
CA LYS A 79 9.48 16.16 -14.20
C LYS A 79 10.47 15.67 -15.27
N ARG A 80 10.84 16.49 -16.25
CA ARG A 80 11.90 16.16 -17.24
C ARG A 80 13.30 16.18 -16.61
N THR A 81 13.45 16.60 -15.36
CA THR A 81 14.70 16.50 -14.62
C THR A 81 14.74 15.24 -13.74
N VAL A 82 13.58 14.78 -13.25
CA VAL A 82 13.48 13.65 -12.31
C VAL A 82 13.25 12.31 -13.01
N LEU A 83 12.48 12.30 -14.12
CA LEU A 83 12.09 11.07 -14.85
C LEU A 83 12.84 10.88 -16.18
N ASN A 84 13.80 11.74 -16.50
CA ASN A 84 14.57 11.71 -17.74
C ASN A 84 15.94 11.05 -17.53
#